data_AF-A0A811ZZS6-F1
#
_entry.id   AF-A0A811ZZS6-F1
#
_cell.length_a   1.000
_cell.length_b   1.000
_cell.length_c   1.000
_cell.angle_alpha   90.00
_cell.angle_beta   90.00
_cell.angle_gamma   90.00
#
_symmetry.space_group_name_H-M   'P 1'
#
loop_
_entity.id
_entity.type
_entity.pdbx_description
1 polymer ?
#
loop_
_entity_poly.entity_id
_entity_poly.type
_entity_poly.pdbx_seq_one_letter_code
_entity_poly.pdbx_strand_id
1 'polypeptide(L)' 'MELKINWNHKRCKHAIERMWLRGVSVDEVKDAIIKGNKSKQMNTGLTEAFYRFFSVVYDEQVLKNKKMRKIYPVTIKLW' A
#
# COMPACT_ATOMS: atom_id res chain seq x y z
N MET A 1 6.29 -12.07 11.18
CA MET A 1 5.95 -12.11 9.74
C MET A 1 6.57 -10.87 9.13
N GLU A 2 7.44 -11.01 8.15
CA GLU A 2 8.20 -9.88 7.59
C GLU A 2 7.38 -9.13 6.53
N LEU A 3 7.29 -7.81 6.62
CA LEU A 3 6.60 -6.96 5.65
C LEU A 3 7.63 -6.33 4.70
N LYS A 4 7.51 -6.62 3.41
CA LYS A 4 8.37 -6.05 2.36
C LYS A 4 7.53 -5.26 1.36
N ILE A 5 7.64 -3.93 1.40
CA ILE A 5 7.00 -3.06 0.43
C ILE A 5 7.92 -2.94 -0.79
N ASN A 6 7.40 -3.24 -1.96
CA ASN A 6 8.15 -3.14 -3.21
C ASN A 6 7.94 -1.75 -3.82
N TRP A 7 8.98 -0.93 -3.79
CA TRP A 7 8.99 0.43 -4.34
C TRP A 7 9.59 0.51 -5.75
N ASN A 8 9.64 -0.61 -6.49
CA ASN A 8 10.18 -0.59 -7.85
C ASN A 8 9.41 0.43 -8.71
N HIS A 9 10.13 1.45 -9.18
CA HIS A 9 9.60 2.57 -9.92
C HIS A 9 8.74 2.16 -11.13
N LYS A 10 9.09 1.08 -11.85
CA LYS A 10 8.30 0.65 -13.02
C LYS A 10 6.88 0.22 -12.65
N ARG A 11 6.70 -0.41 -11.48
CA ARG A 11 5.41 -0.98 -11.05
C ARG A 11 4.63 -0.03 -10.16
N CYS A 12 5.33 0.82 -9.41
CA CYS A 12 4.75 1.73 -8.43
C CYS A 12 4.82 3.20 -8.83
N LYS A 13 5.18 3.53 -10.08
CA LYS A 13 5.30 4.91 -10.60
C LYS A 13 4.11 5.76 -10.18
N HIS A 14 2.90 5.28 -10.45
CA HIS A 14 1.68 6.01 -10.14
C HIS A 14 1.53 6.24 -8.62
N ALA A 15 1.76 5.22 -7.78
CA ALA A 15 1.70 5.38 -6.33
C ALA A 15 2.74 6.38 -5.80
N ILE A 16 3.97 6.35 -6.33
CA ILE A 16 5.07 7.26 -5.93
C ILE A 16 4.75 8.69 -6.33
N GLU A 17 4.30 8.94 -7.56
CA GLU A 17 3.88 10.28 -8.00
C GLU A 17 2.74 10.81 -7.13
N ARG A 18 1.76 9.95 -6.83
CA ARG A 18 0.61 10.27 -5.98
C ARG A 18 0.98 10.51 -4.53
N MET A 19 2.07 9.89 -4.05
CA MET A 19 2.64 10.09 -2.73
C MET A 19 3.31 11.46 -2.62
N TRP A 20 4.19 11.78 -3.58
CA TRP A 20 4.89 13.08 -3.64
C TRP A 20 3.93 14.25 -3.80
N LEU A 21 2.94 14.14 -4.70
CA LEU A 21 1.93 15.17 -4.93
C LEU A 21 1.13 15.51 -3.65
N ARG A 22 1.02 14.55 -2.73
CA ARG A 22 0.20 14.66 -1.52
C ARG A 22 1.01 14.90 -0.25
N GLY A 23 2.33 15.01 -0.36
CA GLY A 23 3.22 15.15 0.79
C GLY A 23 3.15 13.95 1.74
N VAL A 24 2.80 12.76 1.24
CA VAL A 24 2.80 11.53 2.03
C VAL A 24 4.20 10.92 2.00
N SER A 25 4.72 10.49 3.14
CA SER A 25 6.03 9.83 3.22
C SER A 25 5.92 8.30 3.06
N VAL A 26 7.06 7.66 2.76
CA VAL A 26 7.14 6.19 2.69
C VAL A 26 6.80 5.55 4.04
N ASP A 27 7.19 6.19 5.14
CA ASP A 27 6.90 5.72 6.49
C ASP A 27 5.40 5.82 6.81
N GLU A 28 4.73 6.88 6.36
CA GLU A 28 3.28 7.00 6.48
C GLU A 28 2.53 5.95 5.66
N VAL A 29 3.03 5.60 4.46
CA VAL A 29 2.47 4.49 3.69
C VAL A 29 2.65 3.16 4.43
N LYS A 30 3.84 2.92 5.01
CA LYS A 30 4.10 1.73 5.81
C LYS A 30 3.19 1.67 7.04
N ASP A 31 2.98 2.80 7.71
CA ASP A 31 2.06 2.92 8.83
C ASP A 31 0.61 2.68 8.41
N ALA A 32 0.18 3.19 7.26
CA ALA A 32 -1.15 2.92 6.72
C ALA A 32 -1.35 1.42 6.45
N ILE A 33 -0.36 0.74 5.86
CA ILE A 33 -0.43 -0.70 5.60
C ILE A 33 -0.49 -1.52 6.90
N ILE A 34 0.22 -1.11 7.95
CA ILE A 34 0.26 -1.83 9.22
C ILE A 34 -1.00 -1.53 10.05
N LYS A 35 -1.24 -0.25 10.33
CA LYS A 35 -2.19 0.27 11.31
C LYS A 35 -3.54 0.69 10.70
N GLY A 36 -3.58 0.94 9.40
CA GLY A 36 -4.77 1.43 8.72
C GLY A 36 -5.92 0.41 8.73
N ASN A 37 -7.15 0.94 8.65
CA ASN A 37 -8.36 0.14 8.53
C ASN A 37 -8.44 -0.42 7.11
N LYS A 38 -8.51 -1.74 6.98
CA LYS A 38 -8.34 -2.44 5.70
C LYS A 38 -9.69 -2.90 5.17
N SER A 39 -9.99 -2.53 3.93
CA SER A 39 -11.09 -3.09 3.16
C SER A 39 -10.55 -3.76 1.90
N LYS A 40 -11.19 -4.85 1.49
CA LYS A 40 -10.94 -5.44 0.16
C LYS A 40 -11.88 -4.81 -0.84
N GLN A 41 -11.33 -4.34 -1.95
CA GLN A 41 -12.12 -3.91 -3.09
C GLN A 41 -12.67 -5.14 -3.80
N MET A 42 -14.00 -5.30 -3.82
CA MET A 42 -14.65 -6.49 -4.38
C MET A 42 -14.33 -6.69 -5.87
N ASN A 43 -14.21 -5.61 -6.64
CA ASN A 43 -14.06 -5.69 -8.09
C ASN A 43 -12.63 -6.03 -8.55
N THR A 44 -11.61 -5.63 -7.76
CA THR A 44 -10.20 -5.72 -8.16
C THR A 44 -9.42 -6.73 -7.32
N GLY A 45 -9.95 -7.15 -6.17
CA GLY A 45 -9.25 -7.97 -5.19
C GLY A 45 -8.14 -7.22 -4.43
N LEU A 46 -7.92 -5.94 -4.72
CA LEU A 46 -6.93 -5.10 -4.07
C LEU A 46 -7.35 -4.78 -2.63
N THR A 47 -6.37 -4.50 -1.80
CA THR A 47 -6.61 -4.02 -0.43
C THR A 47 -6.46 -2.51 -0.40
N GLU A 48 -7.42 -1.85 0.22
CA GLU A 48 -7.38 -0.42 0.52
C GLU A 48 -7.22 -0.26 2.02
N ALA A 49 -6.13 0.37 2.45
CA ALA A 49 -5.88 0.70 3.85
C ALA A 49 -6.09 2.19 4.07
N PHE A 50 -7.14 2.53 4.81
CA PHE A 50 -7.44 3.89 5.21
C PHE A 50 -6.62 4.29 6.44
N TYR A 51 -5.98 5.45 6.39
CA TYR A 51 -5.15 5.97 7.46
C TYR A 51 -5.19 7.50 7.50
N ARG A 52 -5.69 8.06 8.62
CA ARG A 52 -5.86 9.51 8.81
C ARG A 52 -6.72 10.12 7.70
N PHE A 53 -6.13 10.92 6.82
CA PHE A 53 -6.78 11.68 5.74
C PHE A 53 -6.51 11.11 4.34
N PHE A 54 -5.94 9.90 4.25
CA PHE A 54 -5.63 9.27 2.97
C PHE A 54 -5.87 7.76 3.01
N SER A 55 -5.91 7.14 1.85
CA SER A 55 -5.90 5.68 1.73
C SER A 55 -4.80 5.21 0.78
N VAL A 56 -4.24 4.04 1.10
CA VAL A 56 -3.26 3.35 0.25
C VAL A 56 -3.94 2.13 -0.34
N VAL A 57 -4.00 2.08 -1.67
CA VAL A 57 -4.46 0.88 -2.39
C VAL A 57 -3.25 0.08 -2.83
N TYR A 58 -3.23 -1.21 -2.51
CA TYR A 58 -2.11 -2.09 -2.82
C TYR A 58 -2.56 -3.51 -3.13
N ASP A 59 -1.72 -4.22 -3.88
CA ASP A 59 -1.78 -5.66 -4.02
C ASP A 59 -0.91 -6.33 -2.93
N GLU A 60 -1.37 -7.45 -2.42
CA GLU A 60 -0.74 -8.19 -1.33
C GLU A 60 -0.49 -9.66 -1.70
N GLN A 61 0.77 -10.06 -1.64
CA GLN A 61 1.19 -11.45 -1.83
C GLN A 61 1.72 -12.03 -0.52
N VAL A 62 1.02 -13.02 0.03
CA VAL A 62 1.41 -13.71 1.26
C VAL A 62 2.17 -14.99 0.92
N LEU A 63 3.48 -14.98 1.19
CA LEU A 63 4.36 -16.13 1.03
C LEU A 63 4.44 -16.89 2.35
N LYS A 64 3.52 -17.85 2.55
CA LYS A 64 3.39 -18.62 3.80
C LYS A 64 4.69 -19.32 4.21
N ASN A 65 5.39 -19.94 3.25
CA ASN A 65 6.62 -20.69 3.49
C ASN A 65 7.77 -19.82 4.04
N LYS A 66 7.78 -18.52 3.72
CA LYS A 66 8.82 -17.57 4.16
C LYS A 66 8.33 -16.63 5.26
N LYS A 67 7.11 -16.83 5.79
CA LYS A 67 6.44 -15.90 6.72
C LYS A 67 6.55 -14.44 6.27
N MET A 68 6.39 -14.19 4.96
CA MET A 68 6.65 -12.89 4.34
C MET A 68 5.40 -12.35 3.63
N ARG A 69 5.13 -11.06 3.81
CA ARG A 69 4.08 -10.32 3.11
C ARG A 69 4.75 -9.34 2.16
N LYS A 70 4.53 -9.52 0.86
CA LYS A 70 4.99 -8.58 -0.18
C LYS A 70 3.85 -7.65 -0.55
N ILE A 71 4.09 -6.36 -0.44
CA ILE A 71 3.11 -5.33 -0.74
C ILE A 71 3.55 -4.58 -1.99
N TYR A 72 2.62 -4.37 -2.91
CA TYR A 72 2.83 -3.61 -4.13
C TYR A 72 1.85 -2.43 -4.16
N PRO A 73 2.29 -1.23 -3.76
CA PRO A 73 1.45 -0.03 -3.82
C PRO A 73 0.99 0.26 -5.25
N VAL A 74 -0.31 0.47 -5.40
CA VAL A 74 -0.96 0.78 -6.69
C VAL A 74 -1.26 2.27 -6.78
N THR A 75 -1.90 2.84 -5.75
CA THR A 75 -2.19 4.28 -5.71
C THR A 75 -2.36 4.78 -4.27
N ILE A 76 -2.31 6.09 -4.12
CA ILE A 76 -2.68 6.80 -2.89
C ILE A 76 -3.85 7.72 -3.23
N LYS A 77 -4.91 7.69 -2.43
CA LYS A 77 -6.09 8.56 -2.56
C LYS A 77 -6.17 9.52 -1.37
N LEU A 78 -6.68 10.72 -1.61
CA LEU A 78 -7.13 11.61 -0.53
C LEU A 78 -8.62 11.36 -0.31
N TRP A 79 -9.06 11.60 0.91
CA TRP A 79 -10.46 11.64 1.27
C TRP A 79 -10.94 13.09 1.35
#